data_AF-A0A349Z9E4-F1
#
_entry.id   AF-A0A349Z9E4-F1
#
_cell.length_a   1.000
_cell.length_b   1.000
_cell.length_c   1.000
_cell.angle_alpha   90.00
_cell.angle_beta   90.00
_cell.angle_gamma   90.00
#
_symmetry.space_group_name_H-M   'P 1'
#
loop_
_entity.id
_entity.type
_entity.pdbx_description
1 polymer ?
#
loop_
_entity_poly.entity_id
_entity_poly.type
_entity_poly.pdbx_seq_one_letter_code
_entity_poly.pdbx_strand_id
1 'polypeptide(L)' 'VAKLLQWLLHYAPSRMTGTGACVFATFSDPDQAKAVQQALPGNWHGFVAKGVNTSPLQLKLQEMS' A
#
# COMPACT_ATOMS: atom_id res chain seq x y z
N VAL A 1 10.01 -10.69 -5.26
CA VAL A 1 9.14 -10.53 -4.07
C VAL A 1 9.94 -10.46 -2.77
N ALA A 2 10.65 -11.53 -2.36
CA ALA A 2 11.36 -11.58 -1.07
C ALA A 2 12.28 -10.38 -0.78
N LYS A 3 13.04 -9.90 -1.77
CA LYS A 3 13.90 -8.71 -1.63
C LYS A 3 13.13 -7.44 -1.27
N LEU A 4 12.01 -7.17 -1.94
CA LEU A 4 11.20 -5.98 -1.67
C LEU A 4 10.44 -6.10 -0.34
N LEU A 5 9.96 -7.31 0.00
CA LEU A 5 9.35 -7.56 1.31
C LEU A 5 10.35 -7.30 2.44
N GLN A 6 11.58 -7.82 2.33
CA GLN A 6 12.63 -7.60 3.30
C GLN A 6 12.98 -6.11 3.45
N TRP A 7 13.07 -5.39 2.32
CA TRP A 7 13.28 -3.95 2.31
C TRP A 7 12.17 -3.20 3.06
N LEU A 8 10.90 -3.55 2.80
CA LEU A 8 9.74 -2.88 3.38
C LEU A 8 9.58 -3.14 4.88
N LEU A 9 9.98 -4.33 5.36
CA LEU A 9 9.98 -4.70 6.78
C LEU A 9 10.87 -3.81 7.66
N HIS A 10 11.84 -3.09 7.09
CA HIS A 10 12.64 -2.10 7.83
C HIS A 10 11.84 -0.84 8.19
N TYR A 11 10.75 -0.56 7.49
CA TYR A 11 9.96 0.65 7.68
C TYR A 11 8.65 0.39 8.44
N ALA A 12 7.99 -0.73 8.16
CA ALA A 12 6.68 -1.04 8.75
C ALA A 12 6.32 -2.53 8.62
N PRO A 13 5.35 -3.02 9.42
CA PRO A 13 4.77 -4.35 9.24
C PRO A 13 4.32 -4.55 7.80
N SER A 14 4.88 -5.57 7.16
CA SER A 14 4.77 -5.77 5.71
C SER A 14 4.36 -7.20 5.36
N ARG A 15 3.55 -7.37 4.33
CA ARG A 15 3.06 -8.68 3.86
C ARG A 15 2.92 -8.73 2.34
N MET A 16 2.92 -9.93 1.79
CA MET A 16 2.50 -10.18 0.41
C MET A 16 0.96 -10.17 0.34
N THR A 17 0.41 -9.72 -0.78
CA THR A 17 -1.04 -9.77 -1.06
C THR A 17 -1.33 -10.73 -2.21
N GLY A 18 -2.45 -11.47 -2.13
CA GLY A 18 -2.79 -12.55 -3.05
C GLY A 18 -1.70 -13.64 -3.10
N THR A 19 -1.42 -14.14 -4.30
CA THR A 19 -0.29 -15.04 -4.59
C THR A 19 0.99 -14.29 -5.00
N GLY A 20 1.01 -12.95 -4.84
CA GLY A 20 2.07 -12.07 -5.31
C GLY A 20 1.88 -11.64 -6.78
N ALA A 21 2.74 -10.78 -7.33
CA ALA A 21 4.03 -10.35 -6.81
C ALA A 21 4.01 -9.11 -5.88
N CYS A 22 2.84 -8.51 -5.63
CA CYS A 22 2.71 -7.29 -4.85
C CYS A 22 2.92 -7.53 -3.34
N VAL A 23 3.54 -6.54 -2.69
CA VAL A 23 3.69 -6.47 -1.22
C VAL A 23 3.16 -5.13 -0.74
N PHE A 24 2.74 -5.07 0.52
CA PHE A 24 2.25 -3.85 1.14
C PHE A 24 2.78 -3.71 2.56
N ALA A 25 2.86 -2.46 3.03
CA ALA A 25 3.13 -2.09 4.41
C ALA A 25 2.00 -1.21 4.93
N THR A 26 1.76 -1.26 6.23
CA THR A 26 0.72 -0.47 6.88
C THR A 26 1.33 0.67 7.68
N PHE A 27 0.81 1.87 7.50
CA PHE A 27 1.19 3.07 8.24
C PHE A 27 -0.06 3.72 8.83
N SER A 28 0.05 4.23 10.05
CA SER A 28 -0.98 5.08 10.67
C SER A 28 -0.91 6.52 10.16
N ASP A 29 0.28 6.96 9.75
CA ASP A 29 0.56 8.31 9.25
C ASP A 29 0.74 8.29 7.71
N PRO A 30 -0.09 9.04 6.95
CA PRO A 30 0.05 9.11 5.50
C PRO A 30 1.37 9.73 5.03
N ASP A 31 1.98 10.62 5.81
CA ASP A 31 3.23 11.27 5.39
C ASP A 31 4.43 10.35 5.55
N GLN A 32 4.42 9.45 6.55
CA GLN A 32 5.38 8.35 6.64
C GLN A 32 5.25 7.40 5.43
N ALA A 33 4.03 7.05 5.03
CA ALA A 33 3.81 6.19 3.87
C ALA A 33 4.37 6.82 2.58
N LYS A 34 4.16 8.14 2.40
CA LYS A 34 4.73 8.88 1.25
C LYS A 34 6.25 8.95 1.29
N ALA A 35 6.83 9.22 2.46
CA ALA A 35 8.29 9.26 2.62
C ALA A 35 8.94 7.92 2.24
N VAL A 36 8.35 6.80 2.67
CA VAL A 36 8.82 5.46 2.31
C VAL A 36 8.63 5.19 0.81
N GLN A 37 7.50 5.62 0.22
CA GLN A 37 7.27 5.50 -1.23
C GLN A 37 8.30 6.27 -2.05
N GLN A 38 8.71 7.46 -1.59
CA GLN A 38 9.76 8.26 -2.23
C GLN A 38 11.16 7.64 -2.10
N ALA A 39 11.41 6.89 -1.03
CA ALA A 39 12.65 6.16 -0.81
C ALA A 39 12.72 4.82 -1.57
N LEU A 40 11.68 4.44 -2.31
CA LEU A 40 11.61 3.18 -3.03
C LEU A 40 12.74 3.09 -4.06
N PRO A 41 13.50 1.97 -4.12
CA PRO A 41 14.55 1.83 -5.12
C PRO A 41 13.96 1.84 -6.54
N GLY A 42 14.62 2.55 -7.46
CA GLY A 42 14.06 2.88 -8.79
C GLY A 42 13.72 1.70 -9.71
N ASN A 43 14.11 0.48 -9.35
CA ASN A 43 13.71 -0.74 -10.06
C ASN A 43 12.35 -1.30 -9.61
N TRP A 44 11.68 -0.65 -8.66
CA TRP A 44 10.36 -1.03 -8.15
C TRP A 44 9.33 0.07 -8.39
N HIS A 45 8.08 -0.35 -8.51
CA HIS A 45 6.93 0.56 -8.61
C HIS A 45 6.10 0.46 -7.34
N GLY A 46 5.63 1.59 -6.82
CA GLY A 46 4.84 1.66 -5.61
C GLY A 46 3.98 2.91 -5.56
N PHE A 47 2.85 2.79 -4.87
CA PHE A 47 1.91 3.89 -4.63
C PHE A 47 1.44 3.86 -3.18
N VAL A 48 0.92 4.98 -2.71
CA VAL A 48 0.26 5.09 -1.40
C VAL A 48 -1.24 5.12 -1.60
N ALA A 49 -1.97 4.32 -0.82
CA ALA A 49 -3.42 4.32 -0.81
C ALA A 49 -3.95 4.14 0.62
N LYS A 50 -5.15 4.67 0.87
CA LYS A 50 -5.86 4.47 2.13
C LYS A 50 -6.75 3.24 2.03
N GLY A 51 -6.57 2.28 2.94
CA GLY A 51 -7.52 1.18 3.10
C GLY A 51 -8.87 1.70 3.58
N VAL A 52 -9.96 1.23 2.97
CA VAL A 52 -11.34 1.61 3.32
C VAL A 52 -12.17 0.36 3.58
N ASN A 53 -13.08 0.45 4.55
CA ASN A 53 -13.98 -0.65 4.91
C ASN A 53 -15.24 -0.70 4.05
N THR A 54 -15.54 0.38 3.34
CA THR A 54 -16.65 0.48 2.40
C THR A 54 -16.09 0.65 1.00
N SER A 55 -16.58 -0.13 0.04
CA SER A 55 -16.13 -0.04 -1.34
C SER A 55 -16.44 1.35 -1.91
N PRO A 56 -15.47 2.04 -2.55
CA PRO A 56 -15.73 3.31 -3.23
C PRO A 56 -16.86 3.22 -4.27
N LEU A 57 -17.03 2.06 -4.91
CA LEU A 57 -18.13 1.82 -5.85
C LEU A 57 -19.50 1.86 -5.16
N GLN A 58 -19.61 1.26 -3.97
CA GLN A 58 -20.86 1.25 -3.21
C GLN A 58 -21.27 2.66 -2.79
N LEU A 59 -20.31 3.45 -2.29
CA LEU A 59 -20.54 4.86 -1.97
C LEU A 59 -21.04 5.61 -3.21
N LYS A 60 -20.42 5.38 -4.37
CA LYS A 60 -20.81 6.09 -5.58
C LYS A 60 -22.20 5.73 -6.07
N LEU A 61 -22.62 4.47 -5.94
CA LEU A 61 -23.96 4.03 -6.32
C LEU A 61 -25.04 4.65 -5.41
N GLN A 62 -24.76 4.83 -4.11
CA GLN A 62 -25.67 5.48 -3.16
C GLN A 62 -25.86 6.98 -3.44
N GLU A 63 -24.85 7.68 -3.98
CA GLU A 63 -24.97 9.09 -4.37
C GLU A 63 -25.86 9.30 -5.61
N MET A 64 -26.06 8.25 -6.41
CA MET A 64 -26.78 8.32 -7.68
C MET A 64 -28.24 7.88 -7.58
N SER A 65 -28.66 7.40 -6.40
CA SER A 65 -30.05 7.06 -6.06
C SER A 65 -30.74 8.22 -5.35
#